data_AF-A0A9P8V3C1-F1
#
_entry.id   AF-A0A9P8V3C1-F1
#
_cell.length_a   1.000
_cell.length_b   1.000
_cell.length_c   1.000
_cell.angle_alpha   90.00
_cell.angle_beta   90.00
_cell.angle_gamma   90.00
#
_symmetry.space_group_name_H-M   'P 1'
#
loop_
_entity.id
_entity.type
_entity.pdbx_description
1 polymer ?
#
loop_
_entity_poly.entity_id
_entity_poly.type
_entity_poly.pdbx_seq_one_letter_code
_entity_poly.pdbx_strand_id
1 'polypeptide(L)'
;MDFLGVNRFQDTDRAPEHLQADEDAFCARLRTLGASFWELPPVFQENVISCWSIESCADPVKMVSVEVGFPTNGSGVWVLNTGNEGWDWPRTVSLRNALRMDERCELLKEFGGTFCEDPTMCPEMARLLGDPIGLES
;
A
#
# COMPACT_ATOMS: atom_id res chain seq x y z
N MET A 1 -5.98 9.30 4.12
CA MET A 1 -5.33 8.61 5.25
C MET A 1 -6.31 8.22 6.36
N ASP A 2 -7.55 8.71 6.41
CA ASP A 2 -8.53 8.34 7.46
C ASP A 2 -8.79 6.82 7.49
N PHE A 3 -8.74 6.18 6.33
CA PHE A 3 -8.91 4.73 6.19
C PHE A 3 -7.80 3.90 6.86
N LEU A 4 -6.65 4.49 7.20
CA LEU A 4 -5.61 3.82 8.01
C LEU A 4 -5.90 3.92 9.51
N GLY A 5 -6.76 4.87 9.92
CA GLY A 5 -7.06 5.16 11.33
C GLY A 5 -5.96 5.97 12.04
N VAL A 6 -5.08 6.63 11.29
CA VAL A 6 -3.99 7.45 11.84
C VAL A 6 -4.31 8.94 11.79
N ASN A 7 -3.85 9.68 12.80
CA ASN A 7 -3.97 11.13 12.81
C ASN A 7 -2.90 11.73 11.89
N ARG A 8 -3.30 12.52 10.89
CA ARG A 8 -2.36 13.15 9.95
C ARG A 8 -1.56 14.33 10.53
N PHE A 9 -1.88 14.77 11.74
CA PHE A 9 -1.28 15.93 12.39
C PHE A 9 -0.53 15.57 13.68
N GLN A 10 -0.54 14.30 14.06
CA GLN A 10 0.09 13.82 15.28
C GLN A 10 0.82 12.51 14.99
N ASP A 11 1.98 12.34 15.61
CA ASP A 11 2.70 11.08 15.53
C ASP A 11 1.83 9.95 16.11
N THR A 12 1.89 8.80 15.45
CA THR A 12 1.22 7.58 15.90
C THR A 12 2.29 6.61 16.35
N ASP A 13 2.33 6.32 17.65
CA ASP A 13 3.25 5.34 18.20
C ASP A 13 2.89 3.93 17.70
N ARG A 14 3.93 3.10 17.54
CA ARG A 14 3.75 1.67 17.25
C ARG A 14 2.94 1.03 18.38
N ALA A 15 2.02 0.13 18.04
CA ALA A 15 1.29 -0.62 19.06
C ALA A 15 2.26 -1.43 19.94
N PRO A 16 2.05 -1.45 21.27
CA PRO A 16 2.86 -2.27 22.16
C PRO A 16 2.60 -3.76 21.90
N GLU A 17 3.55 -4.62 22.26
CA GLU A 17 3.52 -6.06 21.95
C GLU A 17 2.23 -6.78 22.41
N HIS A 18 1.64 -6.36 23.53
CA HIS A 18 0.39 -6.91 24.03
C HIS A 18 -0.85 -6.52 23.21
N LEU A 19 -0.73 -5.61 22.24
CA LEU A 19 -1.76 -5.18 21.29
C LEU A 19 -1.39 -5.57 19.85
N GLN A 20 -0.73 -6.71 19.66
CA GLN A 20 -0.33 -7.21 18.33
C GLN A 20 -1.52 -7.31 17.34
N ALA A 21 -2.73 -7.62 17.84
CA ALA A 21 -3.93 -7.65 17.00
C ALA A 21 -4.29 -6.29 16.37
N ASP A 22 -4.03 -5.18 17.07
CA ASP A 22 -4.28 -3.83 16.55
C ASP A 22 -3.26 -3.47 15.46
N GLU A 23 -2.01 -3.87 15.66
CA GLU A 23 -0.93 -3.73 14.66
C GLU A 23 -1.22 -4.57 13.41
N ASP A 24 -1.69 -5.81 13.59
CA ASP A 24 -2.05 -6.70 12.48
C ASP A 24 -3.23 -6.14 11.68
N ALA A 25 -4.23 -5.57 12.36
CA ALA A 25 -5.35 -4.90 11.72
C ALA A 25 -4.90 -3.63 10.97
N PHE A 26 -3.96 -2.86 11.53
CA PHE A 26 -3.34 -1.73 10.85
C PHE A 26 -2.57 -2.17 9.60
N CYS A 27 -1.73 -3.19 9.70
CA CYS A 27 -1.02 -3.80 8.58
C CYS A 27 -1.97 -4.29 7.49
N ALA A 28 -3.09 -4.91 7.86
CA ALA A 28 -4.12 -5.33 6.91
C ALA A 28 -4.72 -4.13 6.15
N ARG A 29 -5.00 -3.01 6.82
CA ARG A 29 -5.43 -1.76 6.17
C ARG A 29 -4.33 -1.16 5.29
N LEU A 30 -3.08 -1.17 5.74
CA LEU A 30 -1.95 -0.66 4.95
C LEU A 30 -1.75 -1.44 3.65
N ARG A 31 -1.95 -2.77 3.67
CA ARG A 31 -1.90 -3.60 2.45
C ARG A 31 -2.91 -3.15 1.40
N THR A 32 -4.06 -2.62 1.80
CA THR A 32 -5.07 -2.09 0.85
C THR A 32 -4.63 -0.86 0.06
N LEU A 33 -3.39 -0.38 0.24
CA LEU A 33 -2.81 0.71 -0.54
C LEU A 33 -1.88 0.27 -1.67
N GLY A 34 -1.64 -1.03 -1.86
CA GLY A 34 -0.71 -1.47 -2.91
C GLY A 34 0.77 -1.34 -2.52
N ALA A 35 1.07 -1.36 -1.21
CA ALA A 35 2.44 -1.29 -0.73
C ALA A 35 3.26 -2.52 -1.16
N SER A 36 4.51 -2.29 -1.59
CA SER A 36 5.48 -3.36 -1.87
C SER A 36 5.98 -4.03 -0.59
N PHE A 37 6.49 -5.25 -0.71
CA PHE A 37 7.03 -6.02 0.41
C PHE A 37 8.54 -5.88 0.48
N TRP A 38 9.04 -5.59 1.68
CA TRP A 38 10.45 -5.30 1.93
C TRP A 38 10.97 -6.25 3.00
N GLU A 39 12.15 -6.82 2.77
CA GLU A 39 12.95 -7.47 3.80
C GLU A 39 14.15 -6.57 4.05
N LEU A 40 14.07 -5.79 5.11
CA LEU A 40 15.18 -4.95 5.52
C LEU A 40 16.03 -5.70 6.55
N PRO A 41 17.36 -5.51 6.54
CA PRO A 41 18.20 -6.03 7.61
C PRO A 41 17.72 -5.48 8.96
N PRO A 42 17.79 -6.28 10.05
CA PRO A 42 17.30 -5.89 11.37
C PRO A 42 17.99 -4.66 11.95
N VAL A 43 19.16 -4.31 11.43
CA VAL A 43 19.84 -3.04 11.66
C VAL A 43 20.10 -2.42 10.30
N PHE A 44 19.35 -1.36 9.98
CA PHE A 44 19.69 -0.49 8.88
C PHE A 44 20.91 0.33 9.30
N GLN A 45 22.04 0.17 8.63
CA GLN A 45 23.26 0.88 9.03
C GLN A 45 23.06 2.39 8.89
N GLU A 46 22.91 3.09 10.02
CA GLU A 46 22.70 4.55 10.09
C GLU A 46 23.83 5.35 9.42
N ASN A 47 24.98 4.71 9.16
CA ASN A 47 26.19 5.34 8.62
C ASN A 47 26.31 5.27 7.09
N VAL A 48 25.32 4.76 6.37
CA VAL A 48 25.36 4.74 4.90
C VAL A 48 24.90 6.10 4.38
N ILE A 49 25.81 7.07 4.41
CA ILE A 49 25.62 8.47 3.96
C ILE A 49 25.09 8.56 2.51
N SER A 50 25.18 7.49 1.71
CA SER A 50 24.71 7.45 0.32
C SER A 50 23.23 7.11 0.14
N CYS A 51 22.50 6.69 1.18
CA CYS A 51 21.11 6.25 1.07
C CYS A 51 20.14 7.37 1.49
N TRP A 52 19.51 8.03 0.52
CA TRP A 52 18.52 9.09 0.79
C TRP A 52 17.14 8.53 1.21
N SER A 53 16.85 7.30 0.84
CA SER A 53 15.66 6.54 1.25
C SER A 53 15.97 5.05 1.26
N ILE A 54 15.12 4.24 1.91
CA ILE A 54 15.19 2.77 1.84
C ILE A 54 15.17 2.30 0.38
N GLU A 55 14.30 2.90 -0.44
CA GLU A 55 14.16 2.61 -1.87
C GLU A 55 15.44 2.94 -2.68
N SER A 56 16.33 3.76 -2.15
CA SER A 56 17.61 4.09 -2.79
C SER A 56 18.66 2.99 -2.63
N CYS A 57 18.45 2.07 -1.68
CA CYS A 57 19.49 1.15 -1.21
C CYS A 57 19.02 -0.28 -0.96
N ALA A 58 17.73 -0.54 -1.11
CA ALA A 58 17.16 -1.86 -1.09
C ALA A 58 16.14 -1.96 -2.22
N ASP A 59 15.99 -3.16 -2.77
CA ASP A 59 14.89 -3.50 -3.63
C ASP A 59 13.81 -4.24 -2.81
N PRO A 60 12.53 -4.01 -3.08
CA PRO A 60 11.48 -4.80 -2.45
C PRO A 60 11.59 -6.26 -2.92
N VAL A 61 11.39 -7.20 -2.00
CA VAL A 61 11.35 -8.63 -2.33
C VAL A 61 10.15 -8.94 -3.24
N LYS A 62 9.05 -8.18 -3.09
CA LYS A 62 7.89 -8.25 -3.97
C LYS A 62 7.39 -6.85 -4.29
N MET A 63 7.55 -6.47 -5.56
CA MET A 63 7.02 -5.21 -6.10
C MET A 63 5.55 -5.42 -6.50
N VAL A 64 4.65 -4.64 -5.89
CA VAL A 64 3.20 -4.79 -6.11
C VAL A 64 2.76 -4.02 -7.37
N SER A 65 3.35 -2.86 -7.68
CA SER A 65 3.13 -2.06 -8.92
C SER A 65 1.66 -1.94 -9.36
N VAL A 66 0.75 -1.94 -8.39
CA VAL A 66 -0.68 -1.72 -8.60
C VAL A 66 -1.19 -0.80 -7.50
N GLU A 67 -1.95 0.22 -7.90
CA GLU A 67 -2.67 1.07 -6.97
C GLU A 67 -4.10 0.58 -6.87
N VAL A 68 -4.58 0.44 -5.63
CA VAL A 68 -5.91 -0.12 -5.35
C VAL A 68 -6.73 0.81 -4.49
N GLY A 69 -8.05 0.75 -4.63
CA GLY A 69 -9.01 1.48 -3.81
C GLY A 69 -10.28 0.65 -3.60
N PHE A 70 -10.74 0.57 -2.36
CA PHE A 70 -11.88 -0.25 -1.97
C PHE A 70 -13.08 0.64 -1.60
N PRO A 71 -14.12 0.73 -2.43
CA PRO A 71 -15.30 1.51 -2.12
C PRO A 71 -15.90 1.13 -0.76
N THR A 72 -16.29 2.12 0.04
CA THR A 72 -16.84 1.89 1.39
C THR A 72 -18.14 1.10 1.40
N ASN A 73 -18.84 1.07 0.26
CA ASN A 73 -20.05 0.27 0.05
C ASN A 73 -19.77 -1.24 -0.17
N GLY A 74 -18.50 -1.66 -0.26
CA GLY A 74 -18.10 -3.06 -0.43
C GLY A 74 -18.35 -3.65 -1.82
N SER A 75 -18.62 -2.83 -2.83
CA SER A 75 -19.00 -3.30 -4.18
C SER A 75 -17.88 -3.95 -4.99
N GLY A 76 -16.62 -3.85 -4.56
CA GLY A 76 -15.48 -4.40 -5.29
C GLY A 76 -14.19 -3.64 -5.00
N VAL A 77 -13.34 -3.52 -6.01
CA VAL A 77 -12.06 -2.80 -5.95
C VAL A 77 -11.79 -2.06 -7.27
N TRP A 78 -11.31 -0.82 -7.17
CA TRP A 78 -10.69 -0.12 -8.28
C TRP A 78 -9.21 -0.45 -8.32
N VAL A 79 -8.71 -0.84 -9.49
CA VAL A 79 -7.32 -1.27 -9.69
C VAL A 79 -6.71 -0.50 -10.84
N LEU A 80 -5.48 -0.04 -10.63
CA LEU A 80 -4.71 0.67 -11.63
C LEU A 80 -3.30 0.12 -11.68
N ASN A 81 -2.96 -0.54 -12.78
CA ASN A 81 -1.63 -1.06 -13.01
C ASN A 81 -0.67 0.10 -13.34
N THR A 82 0.35 0.27 -12.53
CA THR A 82 1.31 1.38 -12.66
C THR A 82 2.59 0.96 -13.38
N GLY A 83 2.72 -0.33 -13.70
CA GLY A 83 3.93 -0.89 -14.27
C GLY A 83 5.18 -0.64 -13.41
N ASN A 84 6.33 -0.63 -14.06
CA ASN A 84 7.62 -0.30 -13.42
C ASN A 84 8.04 1.15 -13.67
N GLU A 85 7.28 1.90 -14.47
CA GLU A 85 7.68 3.23 -14.95
C GLU A 85 7.39 4.35 -13.93
N GLY A 86 6.76 4.01 -12.81
CA GLY A 86 6.35 4.99 -11.82
C GLY A 86 5.24 5.90 -12.36
N TRP A 87 4.85 6.87 -11.54
CA TRP A 87 3.78 7.79 -11.86
C TRP A 87 4.33 9.18 -12.21
N ASP A 88 3.73 9.81 -13.22
CA ASP A 88 3.94 11.23 -13.50
C ASP A 88 3.31 12.12 -12.41
N TRP A 89 4.06 13.13 -11.99
CA TRP A 89 3.50 14.25 -11.23
C TRP A 89 2.41 14.94 -12.08
N PRO A 90 1.20 15.23 -11.53
CA PRO A 90 0.83 15.21 -10.10
C PRO A 90 0.05 13.96 -9.62
N ARG A 91 -0.18 12.95 -10.48
CA ARG A 91 -1.11 11.84 -10.20
C ARG A 91 -0.73 11.05 -8.94
N THR A 92 0.55 10.76 -8.76
CA THR A 92 1.09 10.06 -7.58
C THR A 92 0.72 10.76 -6.28
N VAL A 93 0.83 12.09 -6.28
CA VAL A 93 0.67 12.88 -5.05
C VAL A 93 -0.79 13.08 -4.72
N SER A 94 -1.67 13.17 -5.72
CA SER A 94 -3.11 13.11 -5.49
C SER A 94 -3.52 11.79 -4.83
N LEU A 95 -3.05 10.64 -5.35
CA LEU A 95 -3.37 9.32 -4.77
C LEU A 95 -2.83 9.13 -3.35
N ARG A 96 -1.61 9.60 -3.08
CA ARG A 96 -0.99 9.54 -1.74
C ARG A 96 -1.68 10.45 -0.73
N ASN A 97 -2.24 11.58 -1.18
CA ASN A 97 -2.91 12.55 -0.32
C ASN A 97 -4.41 12.33 -0.15
N ALA A 98 -5.00 11.37 -0.87
CA ALA A 98 -6.42 11.06 -0.73
C ALA A 98 -6.79 10.81 0.74
N LEU A 99 -7.75 11.59 1.25
CA LEU A 99 -8.11 11.54 2.66
C LEU A 99 -8.97 10.31 2.93
N ARG A 100 -9.97 10.07 2.08
CA ARG A 100 -10.93 8.96 2.21
C ARG A 100 -10.69 7.90 1.15
N MET A 101 -11.10 6.66 1.44
CA MET A 101 -10.96 5.57 0.48
C MET A 101 -11.83 5.79 -0.77
N ASP A 102 -13.03 6.34 -0.61
CA ASP A 102 -13.89 6.66 -1.76
C ASP A 102 -13.28 7.77 -2.65
N GLU A 103 -12.65 8.77 -2.05
CA GLU A 103 -11.91 9.81 -2.79
C GLU A 103 -10.76 9.19 -3.62
N ARG A 104 -10.03 8.25 -3.02
CA ARG A 104 -9.01 7.47 -3.72
C ARG A 104 -9.59 6.65 -4.87
N CYS A 105 -10.77 6.05 -4.70
CA CYS A 105 -11.47 5.32 -5.77
C CYS A 105 -11.81 6.23 -6.95
N GLU A 106 -12.31 7.44 -6.70
CA GLU A 106 -12.61 8.40 -7.77
C GLU A 106 -11.35 8.83 -8.52
N LEU A 107 -10.23 9.05 -7.83
CA LEU A 107 -8.95 9.35 -8.47
C LEU A 107 -8.44 8.18 -9.33
N LEU A 108 -8.54 6.93 -8.83
CA LEU A 108 -8.14 5.76 -9.60
C LEU A 108 -8.97 5.63 -10.88
N LYS A 109 -10.28 5.86 -10.78
CA LYS A 109 -11.18 5.90 -11.94
C LYS A 109 -10.80 7.01 -12.92
N GLU A 110 -10.53 8.22 -12.46
CA GLU A 110 -10.08 9.34 -13.30
C GLU A 110 -8.77 9.02 -14.02
N PHE A 111 -7.87 8.29 -13.37
CA PHE A 111 -6.57 7.91 -13.94
C PHE A 111 -6.62 6.69 -14.85
N GLY A 112 -7.82 6.16 -15.15
CA GLY A 112 -8.02 5.03 -16.05
C GLY A 112 -7.94 3.67 -15.38
N GLY A 113 -8.14 3.61 -14.06
CA GLY A 113 -8.29 2.37 -13.32
C GLY A 113 -9.51 1.58 -13.78
N THR A 114 -9.43 0.26 -13.61
CA THR A 114 -10.50 -0.69 -13.92
C THR A 114 -11.23 -1.08 -12.64
N PHE A 115 -12.54 -1.20 -12.71
CA PHE A 115 -13.33 -1.73 -11.61
C PHE A 115 -13.44 -3.25 -11.68
N CYS A 116 -13.21 -3.89 -10.54
CA CYS A 116 -13.25 -5.32 -10.32
C CYS A 116 -14.30 -5.61 -9.26
N GLU A 117 -15.39 -6.28 -9.64
CA GLU A 117 -16.43 -6.68 -8.69
C GLU A 117 -15.91 -7.74 -7.71
N ASP A 118 -15.17 -8.74 -8.22
CA ASP A 118 -14.47 -9.74 -7.41
C ASP A 118 -12.95 -9.52 -7.49
N PRO A 119 -12.30 -9.08 -6.39
CA PRO A 119 -10.84 -8.90 -6.33
C PRO A 119 -10.04 -10.15 -6.69
N THR A 120 -10.57 -11.35 -6.41
CA THR A 120 -9.86 -12.61 -6.67
C THR A 120 -9.83 -12.97 -8.16
N MET A 121 -10.77 -12.42 -8.93
CA MET A 121 -10.91 -12.65 -10.37
C MET A 121 -10.14 -11.61 -11.21
N CYS A 122 -9.52 -10.62 -10.57
CA CYS A 122 -8.72 -9.60 -11.26
C CYS A 122 -7.23 -9.96 -11.30
N PRO A 123 -6.65 -10.18 -12.49
CA PRO A 123 -5.25 -10.58 -12.62
C PRO A 123 -4.26 -9.62 -11.94
N GLU A 124 -4.56 -8.33 -11.98
CA GLU A 124 -3.75 -7.27 -11.36
C GLU A 124 -3.69 -7.41 -9.83
N MET A 125 -4.75 -7.95 -9.21
CA MET A 125 -4.83 -8.15 -7.77
C MET A 125 -4.02 -9.34 -7.29
N ALA A 126 -3.63 -10.28 -8.16
CA ALA A 126 -2.82 -11.44 -7.77
C ALA A 126 -1.48 -11.03 -7.13
N ARG A 127 -0.90 -9.90 -7.57
CA ARG A 127 0.32 -9.33 -6.98
C ARG A 127 0.09 -8.83 -5.56
N LEU A 128 -1.10 -8.34 -5.26
CA LEU A 128 -1.46 -7.86 -3.94
C LEU A 128 -1.93 -8.98 -3.00
N LEU A 129 -2.74 -9.90 -3.53
CA LEU A 129 -3.41 -10.98 -2.77
C LEU A 129 -2.55 -12.23 -2.57
N GLY A 130 -1.54 -12.45 -3.41
CA GLY A 130 -0.66 -13.61 -3.26
C GLY A 130 0.11 -13.56 -1.93
N ASP A 131 0.44 -14.74 -1.40
CA ASP A 131 1.00 -14.91 -0.05
C ASP A 131 2.13 -13.92 0.25
N PRO A 132 2.12 -13.29 1.45
CA PRO A 132 3.32 -12.69 1.99
C PRO A 132 4.38 -13.79 2.06
N ILE A 133 5.61 -13.47 1.65
CA ILE A 133 6.75 -14.36 1.68
C ILE A 133 6.76 -15.20 2.97
N GLY A 134 6.63 -16.54 2.83
CA GLY A 134 7.03 -17.50 3.86
C GLY A 134 6.20 -17.60 5.13
N LEU A 135 4.87 -17.42 5.11
CA LEU A 135 4.02 -17.98 6.17
C LEU A 135 3.58 -19.40 5.78
N GLU A 136 4.51 -20.35 5.87
CA GLU A 136 4.14 -21.76 5.96
C GLU A 136 3.36 -21.98 7.27
N SER A 137 2.18 -22.58 7.13
CA SER A 137 1.29 -23.04 8.21
C SER A 137 1.88 -24.15 9.06
#